data_AF-A0A1I3GMW3-F1
#
_entry.id   AF-A0A1I3GMW3-F1
#
_cell.length_a   1.000
_cell.length_b   1.000
_cell.length_c   1.000
_cell.angle_alpha   90.00
_cell.angle_beta   90.00
_cell.angle_gamma   90.00
#
_symmetry.space_group_name_H-M   'P 1'
#
loop_
_entity.id
_entity.type
_entity.pdbx_description
1 polymer ?
#
loop_
_entity_poly.entity_id
_entity_poly.type
_entity_poly.pdbx_seq_one_letter_code
_entity_poly.pdbx_strand_id
1 'polypeptide(L)'
;MKKMLSAITAYFITLLVLGTCFAGNSQDVAEGRDVWFKSTFGGEHFFSIILPNPPFSLRFGFDQMLTTPRDNRFDEYGVINDPDCTPGDALTGYLDKCADPESTGVIGVRKFPNPSGGAPLIGVTCAACHAGFDPVRPPANPNRPQQENIHPTVGNQFLQIGKIFKGHLSPHDPRYQIFSSWAPGTVDTTLLENDHINNPGMITPIWSVPDRPFFDVTMNGEPARVHRNGQGGEDDIGCEQAAIRVYFNIGMCAAECMVGHLANGPGGSQTPIDLAECRQVCPELLKAEESVGKLCAFLQTPRPPSLVNAPEGANFIDWKVVGTGKKVFSRACASCHSDGDRSLKHNVLSDDLMHPFSEIGTNSCRARTTNWMAGHIWAAFSSDQYKERPTGGPGFYRDMPLVGIWATAPFFHNNRLGRHPGDPSVASLITAYQDAMDLLLNPDKRDEPGSIQRTTDLVQLPTPSGIVTLPVGTPIAQFAHIDPNSGANLCPDLIENQGHYFGVELSSEEKHALTEFLKTR
;
A
#
# COMPACT_ATOMS: atom_id res chain seq x y z
N MET A 1 60.56 11.32 -39.69
CA MET A 1 60.78 12.44 -38.75
C MET A 1 59.86 13.59 -39.12
N LYS A 2 59.12 14.12 -38.13
CA LYS A 2 58.55 15.49 -38.03
C LYS A 2 57.68 15.99 -39.21
N LYS A 3 56.35 15.97 -39.07
CA LYS A 3 55.48 17.07 -38.56
C LYS A 3 55.58 18.37 -39.37
N MET A 4 54.52 18.71 -40.11
CA MET A 4 53.68 19.92 -39.94
C MET A 4 52.96 20.26 -41.26
N LEU A 5 51.64 20.15 -41.28
CA LEU A 5 50.81 21.19 -41.90
C LEU A 5 49.41 21.20 -41.26
N SER A 6 48.97 22.42 -40.97
CA SER A 6 47.74 22.78 -40.27
C SER A 6 46.50 22.79 -41.16
N ALA A 7 45.38 22.41 -40.52
CA ALA A 7 44.05 23.04 -40.53
C ALA A 7 43.14 22.99 -41.78
N ILE A 8 41.84 22.94 -41.43
CA ILE A 8 40.60 23.16 -42.24
C ILE A 8 40.20 21.88 -43.00
N THR A 9 39.08 21.18 -42.73
CA THR A 9 37.71 21.65 -42.47
C THR A 9 36.87 20.53 -41.87
N ALA A 10 35.97 20.92 -40.97
CA ALA A 10 34.84 20.21 -40.39
C ALA A 10 34.10 19.22 -41.30
N TYR A 11 33.82 18.01 -40.80
CA TYR A 11 32.46 17.47 -40.57
C TYR A 11 32.54 16.04 -39.98
N PHE A 12 31.57 15.69 -39.14
CA PHE A 12 31.29 14.37 -38.55
C PHE A 12 32.20 13.88 -37.40
N ILE A 13 31.86 14.24 -36.16
CA ILE A 13 31.66 13.27 -35.06
C ILE A 13 30.54 13.81 -34.16
N THR A 14 29.38 13.16 -34.22
CA THR A 14 28.30 13.27 -33.23
C THR A 14 28.50 12.18 -32.18
N LEU A 15 28.03 12.45 -30.95
CA LEU A 15 28.05 11.61 -29.74
C LEU A 15 29.34 11.65 -28.90
N LEU A 16 29.45 12.73 -28.11
CA LEU A 16 30.01 12.64 -26.77
C LEU A 16 28.97 13.11 -25.75
N VAL A 17 28.56 12.14 -24.93
CA VAL A 17 28.13 12.22 -23.53
C VAL A 17 28.17 13.63 -22.93
N LEU A 18 26.99 14.24 -22.78
CA LEU A 18 26.75 15.28 -21.78
C LEU A 18 25.54 14.83 -20.96
N GLY A 19 25.79 14.67 -19.66
CA GLY A 19 24.83 14.19 -18.68
C GLY A 19 23.55 14.99 -18.70
N THR A 20 22.45 14.28 -18.93
CA THR A 20 21.11 14.73 -18.57
C THR A 20 21.01 14.70 -17.05
N CYS A 21 21.15 15.86 -16.43
CA CYS A 21 20.69 16.08 -15.06
C CYS A 21 19.23 15.63 -14.97
N PHE A 22 18.91 14.84 -13.95
CA PHE A 22 17.56 14.48 -13.50
C PHE A 22 16.81 15.71 -12.96
N ALA A 23 16.53 16.68 -13.82
CA ALA A 23 15.40 17.57 -13.64
C ALA A 23 14.27 16.93 -14.45
N GLY A 24 13.49 16.05 -13.82
CA GLY A 24 12.22 15.61 -14.41
C GLY A 24 11.45 16.85 -14.84
N ASN A 25 10.95 16.86 -16.08
CA ASN A 25 10.17 17.97 -16.61
C ASN A 25 9.07 18.31 -15.60
N SER A 26 9.03 19.54 -15.09
CA SER A 26 8.06 19.95 -14.07
C SER A 26 6.61 19.71 -14.51
N GLN A 27 6.38 19.70 -15.83
CA GLN A 27 5.12 19.32 -16.44
C GLN A 27 4.80 17.83 -16.24
N ASP A 28 5.74 16.91 -16.52
CA ASP A 28 5.52 15.46 -16.34
C ASP A 28 5.23 15.12 -14.88
N VAL A 29 5.91 15.79 -13.93
CA VAL A 29 5.64 15.64 -12.50
C VAL A 29 4.23 16.10 -12.14
N ALA A 30 3.77 17.24 -12.67
CA ALA A 30 2.43 17.76 -12.43
C ALA A 30 1.35 16.86 -13.04
N GLU A 31 1.54 16.41 -14.28
CA GLU A 31 0.64 15.47 -14.94
C GLU A 31 0.62 14.11 -14.24
N GLY A 32 1.77 13.61 -13.78
CA GLY A 32 1.86 12.40 -12.98
C GLY A 32 1.13 12.49 -11.64
N ARG A 33 1.19 13.66 -10.99
CA ARG A 33 0.40 13.94 -9.80
C ARG A 33 -1.10 13.91 -10.13
N ASP A 34 -1.53 14.47 -11.25
CA ASP A 34 -2.93 14.40 -11.66
C ASP A 34 -3.38 12.95 -11.89
N VAL A 35 -2.55 12.12 -12.54
CA VAL A 35 -2.84 10.69 -12.71
C VAL A 35 -3.03 10.00 -11.35
N TRP A 36 -2.15 10.28 -10.38
CA TRP A 36 -2.22 9.74 -9.01
C TRP A 36 -3.52 10.12 -8.27
N PHE A 37 -3.97 11.38 -8.41
CA PHE A 37 -5.12 11.91 -7.67
C PHE A 37 -6.46 11.73 -8.38
N LYS A 38 -6.48 11.61 -9.72
CA LYS A 38 -7.71 11.76 -10.51
C LYS A 38 -8.02 10.57 -11.42
N SER A 39 -7.02 9.83 -11.90
CA SER A 39 -7.25 8.76 -12.87
C SER A 39 -7.71 7.47 -12.22
N THR A 40 -8.83 6.93 -12.71
CA THR A 40 -9.35 5.59 -12.40
C THR A 40 -9.12 4.58 -13.53
N PHE A 41 -8.83 5.07 -14.74
CA PHE A 41 -8.73 4.28 -15.97
C PHE A 41 -9.89 3.29 -16.15
N GLY A 42 -11.12 3.74 -15.93
CA GLY A 42 -12.32 2.92 -16.10
C GLY A 42 -12.69 2.05 -14.87
N GLY A 43 -11.90 2.09 -13.80
CA GLY A 43 -12.15 1.31 -12.58
C GLY A 43 -13.51 1.55 -11.92
N GLU A 44 -14.19 2.65 -12.23
CA GLU A 44 -15.56 2.93 -11.79
C GLU A 44 -16.59 1.89 -12.26
N HIS A 45 -16.38 1.29 -13.43
CA HIS A 45 -17.24 0.23 -13.95
C HIS A 45 -17.13 -1.03 -13.08
N PHE A 46 -15.92 -1.35 -12.62
CA PHE A 46 -15.69 -2.49 -11.75
C PHE A 46 -16.42 -2.34 -10.42
N PHE A 47 -16.17 -1.25 -9.69
CA PHE A 47 -16.76 -1.08 -8.35
C PHE A 47 -18.28 -0.90 -8.38
N SER A 48 -18.83 -0.31 -9.44
CA SER A 48 -20.25 0.08 -9.48
C SER A 48 -21.14 -0.92 -10.21
N ILE A 49 -20.59 -1.68 -11.17
CA ILE A 49 -21.37 -2.55 -12.06
C ILE A 49 -20.96 -4.02 -11.87
N ILE A 50 -19.66 -4.32 -11.80
CA ILE A 50 -19.19 -5.72 -11.78
C ILE A 50 -19.23 -6.29 -10.37
N LEU A 51 -18.57 -5.61 -9.43
CA LEU A 51 -18.36 -6.09 -8.06
C LEU A 51 -19.66 -6.40 -7.27
N PRO A 52 -20.76 -5.62 -7.40
CA PRO A 52 -22.01 -5.92 -6.71
C PRO A 52 -22.70 -7.21 -7.18
N ASN A 53 -22.30 -7.77 -8.32
CA ASN A 53 -22.94 -8.91 -8.96
C ASN A 53 -22.09 -10.19 -8.86
N PRO A 54 -22.65 -11.38 -9.12
CA PRO A 54 -21.87 -12.61 -9.23
C PRO A 54 -20.73 -12.46 -10.25
N PRO A 55 -19.54 -13.04 -9.99
CA PRO A 55 -19.26 -13.98 -8.90
C PRO A 55 -18.92 -13.35 -7.54
N PHE A 56 -18.66 -12.04 -7.48
CA PHE A 56 -18.23 -11.37 -6.25
C PHE A 56 -19.37 -11.17 -5.25
N SER A 57 -20.53 -10.74 -5.75
CA SER A 57 -21.72 -10.40 -4.94
C SER A 57 -21.38 -9.54 -3.73
N LEU A 58 -20.59 -8.48 -3.96
CA LEU A 58 -20.01 -7.64 -2.92
C LEU A 58 -20.26 -6.16 -3.26
N ARG A 59 -21.25 -5.56 -2.61
CA ARG A 59 -21.51 -4.12 -2.74
C ARG A 59 -20.75 -3.36 -1.66
N PHE A 60 -19.85 -2.49 -2.07
CA PHE A 60 -19.14 -1.59 -1.17
C PHE A 60 -20.04 -0.45 -0.66
N GLY A 61 -19.84 -0.06 0.59
CA GLY A 61 -20.54 1.01 1.29
C GLY A 61 -20.08 2.42 0.90
N PHE A 62 -19.72 2.66 -0.38
CA PHE A 62 -19.35 4.00 -0.85
C PHE A 62 -20.49 5.00 -0.67
N ASP A 63 -21.72 4.56 -0.90
CA ASP A 63 -22.93 5.36 -0.65
C ASP A 63 -23.06 5.78 0.82
N GLN A 64 -22.84 4.86 1.76
CA GLN A 64 -22.84 5.16 3.21
C GLN A 64 -21.73 6.14 3.58
N MET A 65 -20.50 5.91 3.09
CA MET A 65 -19.35 6.77 3.36
C MET A 65 -19.51 8.18 2.79
N LEU A 66 -19.93 8.30 1.53
CA LEU A 66 -20.04 9.59 0.84
C LEU A 66 -21.20 10.44 1.38
N THR A 67 -22.29 9.80 1.83
CA THR A 67 -23.45 10.51 2.42
C THR A 67 -23.32 10.75 3.92
N THR A 68 -22.29 10.21 4.58
CA THR A 68 -21.96 10.57 5.96
C THR A 68 -21.64 12.07 6.02
N PRO A 69 -22.13 12.80 7.05
CA PRO A 69 -21.85 14.22 7.20
C PRO A 69 -20.36 14.50 7.08
N ARG A 70 -19.99 15.46 6.22
CA ARG A 70 -18.59 15.81 5.93
C ARG A 70 -17.76 16.02 7.20
N ASP A 71 -18.35 16.64 8.22
CA ASP A 71 -17.72 16.92 9.52
C ASP A 71 -17.47 15.68 10.41
N ASN A 72 -17.92 14.49 9.98
CA ASN A 72 -17.75 13.22 10.71
C ASN A 72 -17.05 12.13 9.87
N ARG A 73 -16.77 12.37 8.58
CA ARG A 73 -16.27 11.31 7.67
C ARG A 73 -14.91 10.75 8.09
N PHE A 74 -14.03 11.60 8.61
CA PHE A 74 -12.75 11.16 9.15
C PHE A 74 -12.96 10.28 10.40
N ASP A 75 -13.81 10.70 11.32
CA ASP A 75 -14.03 9.95 12.56
C ASP A 75 -14.64 8.56 12.29
N GLU A 76 -15.55 8.49 11.32
CA GLU A 76 -16.24 7.26 10.98
C GLU A 76 -15.44 6.34 10.06
N TYR A 77 -14.80 6.86 9.02
CA TYR A 77 -14.16 6.05 7.97
C TYR A 77 -12.66 6.31 7.81
N GLY A 78 -12.11 7.33 8.46
CA GLY A 78 -10.72 7.75 8.27
C GLY A 78 -10.42 8.31 6.88
N VAL A 79 -11.45 8.57 6.07
CA VAL A 79 -11.29 9.15 4.74
C VAL A 79 -10.96 10.64 4.84
N ILE A 80 -10.25 11.15 3.84
CA ILE A 80 -9.83 12.55 3.82
C ILE A 80 -10.75 13.33 2.89
N ASN A 81 -11.39 14.34 3.48
CA ASN A 81 -12.19 15.29 2.73
C ASN A 81 -11.31 16.11 1.78
N ASP A 82 -11.72 16.21 0.52
CA ASP A 82 -11.08 17.05 -0.50
C ASP A 82 -11.25 18.52 -0.11
N PRO A 83 -10.16 19.27 0.19
CA PRO A 83 -10.24 20.64 0.68
C PRO A 83 -10.83 21.62 -0.35
N ASP A 84 -10.83 21.26 -1.63
CA ASP A 84 -11.38 22.11 -2.72
C ASP A 84 -12.91 22.00 -2.85
N CYS A 85 -13.54 21.18 -2.01
CA CYS A 85 -14.98 20.93 -2.04
C CYS A 85 -15.71 21.49 -0.81
N THR A 86 -17.01 21.74 -0.98
CA THR A 86 -17.93 22.17 0.07
C THR A 86 -19.04 21.15 0.30
N PRO A 87 -19.66 21.11 1.50
CA PRO A 87 -20.73 20.16 1.79
C PRO A 87 -21.86 20.18 0.76
N GLY A 88 -22.32 18.98 0.40
CA GLY A 88 -23.52 18.78 -0.40
C GLY A 88 -24.83 19.08 0.34
N ASP A 89 -25.94 18.92 -0.37
CA ASP A 89 -27.29 18.97 0.19
C ASP A 89 -28.20 17.95 -0.52
N ALA A 90 -29.50 17.95 -0.21
CA ALA A 90 -30.44 17.04 -0.85
C ALA A 90 -30.50 17.17 -2.38
N LEU A 91 -30.17 18.34 -2.95
CA LEU A 91 -30.15 18.56 -4.40
C LEU A 91 -28.96 17.87 -5.07
N THR A 92 -27.87 17.66 -4.33
CA THR A 92 -26.68 16.92 -4.81
C THR A 92 -26.70 15.46 -4.37
N GLY A 93 -27.80 14.97 -3.79
CA GLY A 93 -27.85 13.64 -3.16
C GLY A 93 -26.85 13.51 -2.01
N TYR A 94 -26.57 14.62 -1.32
CA TYR A 94 -25.57 14.77 -0.25
C TYR A 94 -24.12 14.56 -0.66
N LEU A 95 -23.82 14.39 -1.95
CA LEU A 95 -22.45 14.45 -2.45
C LEU A 95 -21.93 15.88 -2.40
N ASP A 96 -20.65 16.04 -2.08
CA ASP A 96 -20.05 17.37 -1.97
C ASP A 96 -20.02 18.12 -3.31
N LYS A 97 -20.03 19.44 -3.21
CA LYS A 97 -19.96 20.37 -4.33
C LYS A 97 -18.50 20.75 -4.57
N CYS A 98 -17.98 20.36 -5.73
CA CYS A 98 -16.59 20.51 -6.11
C CYS A 98 -16.48 21.23 -7.46
N ALA A 99 -15.37 21.96 -7.67
CA ALA A 99 -15.07 22.55 -8.98
C ALA A 99 -14.75 21.47 -10.03
N ASP A 100 -14.08 20.40 -9.60
CA ASP A 100 -13.90 19.19 -10.38
C ASP A 100 -15.22 18.39 -10.40
N PRO A 101 -15.87 18.23 -11.57
CA PRO A 101 -17.18 17.57 -11.66
C PRO A 101 -17.14 16.08 -11.31
N GLU A 102 -15.96 15.45 -11.39
CA GLU A 102 -15.74 14.04 -11.07
C GLU A 102 -15.29 13.83 -9.62
N SER A 103 -15.00 14.90 -8.84
CA SER A 103 -14.69 14.73 -7.42
C SER A 103 -15.97 14.40 -6.63
N THR A 104 -15.83 13.48 -5.68
CA THR A 104 -16.90 13.15 -4.72
C THR A 104 -16.84 14.00 -3.45
N GLY A 105 -15.78 14.80 -3.28
CA GLY A 105 -15.47 15.48 -2.02
C GLY A 105 -14.58 14.68 -1.08
N VAL A 106 -14.15 13.49 -1.48
CA VAL A 106 -13.18 12.65 -0.78
C VAL A 106 -11.98 12.42 -1.70
N ILE A 107 -10.77 12.63 -1.19
CA ILE A 107 -9.54 12.52 -1.96
C ILE A 107 -9.43 11.13 -2.61
N GLY A 108 -9.21 11.11 -3.93
CA GLY A 108 -9.02 9.88 -4.71
C GLY A 108 -10.28 9.05 -4.95
N VAL A 109 -11.45 9.47 -4.47
CA VAL A 109 -12.74 8.82 -4.80
C VAL A 109 -13.45 9.68 -5.84
N ARG A 110 -13.69 9.09 -7.01
CA ARG A 110 -14.17 9.77 -8.22
C ARG A 110 -15.59 9.31 -8.56
N LYS A 111 -16.38 10.17 -9.20
CA LYS A 111 -17.73 9.88 -9.69
C LYS A 111 -17.84 10.13 -11.19
N PHE A 112 -18.59 9.26 -11.87
CA PHE A 112 -18.81 9.32 -13.30
C PHE A 112 -20.30 9.15 -13.64
N PRO A 113 -20.76 9.69 -14.78
CA PRO A 113 -22.12 9.45 -15.25
C PRO A 113 -22.42 7.95 -15.40
N ASN A 114 -23.61 7.54 -15.01
CA ASN A 114 -24.10 6.18 -15.23
C ASN A 114 -24.92 6.14 -16.54
N PRO A 115 -24.44 5.48 -17.61
CA PRO A 115 -25.14 5.44 -18.90
C PRO A 115 -26.53 4.79 -18.83
N SER A 116 -26.74 3.89 -17.87
CA SER A 116 -28.01 3.20 -17.64
C SER A 116 -29.00 4.03 -16.80
N GLY A 117 -28.60 5.22 -16.36
CA GLY A 117 -29.34 6.04 -15.39
C GLY A 117 -29.18 5.55 -13.96
N GLY A 118 -29.54 6.40 -12.99
CA GLY A 118 -29.44 6.11 -11.56
C GLY A 118 -28.25 6.77 -10.87
N ALA A 119 -27.74 6.13 -9.81
CA ALA A 119 -26.60 6.64 -9.04
C ALA A 119 -25.33 6.71 -9.91
N PRO A 120 -24.44 7.71 -9.69
CA PRO A 120 -23.19 7.81 -10.41
C PRO A 120 -22.31 6.59 -10.16
N LEU A 121 -21.48 6.25 -11.16
CA LEU A 121 -20.46 5.22 -11.00
C LEU A 121 -19.33 5.79 -10.12
N ILE A 122 -18.87 5.03 -9.15
CA ILE A 122 -17.78 5.39 -8.24
C ILE A 122 -16.51 4.64 -8.62
N GLY A 123 -15.43 5.38 -8.81
CA GLY A 123 -14.08 4.84 -9.04
C GLY A 123 -13.10 5.33 -7.99
N VAL A 124 -11.97 4.63 -7.90
CA VAL A 124 -10.93 4.87 -6.90
C VAL A 124 -9.62 5.14 -7.63
N THR A 125 -8.79 6.05 -7.10
CA THR A 125 -7.43 6.32 -7.58
C THR A 125 -6.40 5.88 -6.54
N CYS A 126 -5.11 5.86 -6.89
CA CYS A 126 -4.03 5.56 -5.94
C CYS A 126 -4.06 6.48 -4.70
N ALA A 127 -4.41 7.76 -4.87
CA ALA A 127 -4.51 8.72 -3.78
C ALA A 127 -5.58 8.39 -2.74
N ALA A 128 -6.61 7.61 -3.06
CA ALA A 128 -7.67 7.26 -2.10
C ALA A 128 -7.12 6.48 -0.90
N CYS A 129 -6.10 5.67 -1.14
CA CYS A 129 -5.38 4.94 -0.09
C CYS A 129 -4.12 5.70 0.32
N HIS A 130 -3.30 6.14 -0.65
CA HIS A 130 -1.93 6.57 -0.35
C HIS A 130 -1.77 8.06 0.01
N ALA A 131 -2.76 8.92 -0.28
CA ALA A 131 -2.74 10.29 0.23
C ALA A 131 -3.20 10.30 1.69
N GLY A 132 -2.46 10.97 2.55
CA GLY A 132 -2.71 11.04 3.98
C GLY A 132 -2.50 12.45 4.51
N PHE A 133 -2.68 12.64 5.83
CA PHE A 133 -2.29 13.91 6.45
C PHE A 133 -0.78 14.04 6.51
N ASP A 134 -0.27 15.21 6.16
CA ASP A 134 1.14 15.55 6.23
C ASP A 134 1.60 15.61 7.69
N PRO A 135 2.50 14.71 8.13
CA PRO A 135 2.94 14.67 9.53
C PRO A 135 3.69 15.93 9.98
N VAL A 136 4.26 16.71 9.05
CA VAL A 136 4.91 18.00 9.38
C VAL A 136 3.95 19.18 9.30
N ARG A 137 2.74 18.98 8.76
CA ARG A 137 1.67 19.99 8.69
C ARG A 137 0.31 19.34 9.02
N PRO A 138 0.13 18.76 10.21
CA PRO A 138 -1.12 18.11 10.55
C PRO A 138 -2.28 19.12 10.61
N PRO A 139 -3.50 18.74 10.20
CA PRO A 139 -4.65 19.64 10.26
C PRO A 139 -5.07 19.88 11.71
N ALA A 140 -5.55 21.08 12.03
CA ALA A 140 -6.17 21.37 13.32
C ALA A 140 -7.50 20.63 13.51
N ASN A 141 -8.23 20.39 12.41
CA ASN A 141 -9.42 19.55 12.36
C ASN A 141 -9.30 18.57 11.18
N PRO A 142 -9.16 17.27 11.43
CA PRO A 142 -9.05 16.25 10.38
C PRO A 142 -10.24 16.22 9.39
N ASN A 143 -11.44 16.61 9.82
CA ASN A 143 -12.61 16.69 8.93
C ASN A 143 -12.62 17.96 8.06
N ARG A 144 -11.79 18.96 8.37
CA ARG A 144 -11.67 20.22 7.62
C ARG A 144 -10.20 20.54 7.28
N PRO A 145 -9.52 19.65 6.54
CA PRO A 145 -8.14 19.89 6.16
C PRO A 145 -8.02 21.03 5.15
N GLN A 146 -6.83 21.60 5.05
CA GLN A 146 -6.40 22.49 3.98
C GLN A 146 -5.48 21.72 3.02
N GLN A 147 -5.24 22.28 1.83
CA GLN A 147 -4.40 21.65 0.81
C GLN A 147 -2.97 21.34 1.33
N GLU A 148 -2.40 22.22 2.15
CA GLU A 148 -1.08 22.05 2.78
C GLU A 148 -1.01 20.92 3.79
N ASN A 149 -2.16 20.43 4.28
CA ASN A 149 -2.23 19.30 5.21
C ASN A 149 -2.20 17.95 4.50
N ILE A 150 -2.20 17.89 3.17
CA ILE A 150 -2.29 16.64 2.42
C ILE A 150 -0.93 16.23 1.87
N HIS A 151 -0.39 15.13 2.38
CA HIS A 151 0.79 14.49 1.81
C HIS A 151 0.37 13.41 0.80
N PRO A 152 0.91 13.40 -0.43
CA PRO A 152 0.38 12.56 -1.48
C PRO A 152 0.66 11.06 -1.34
N THR A 153 1.70 10.70 -0.60
CA THR A 153 2.25 9.34 -0.58
C THR A 153 2.62 8.84 0.81
N VAL A 154 2.09 9.44 1.88
CA VAL A 154 2.38 9.01 3.27
C VAL A 154 1.65 7.72 3.62
N GLY A 155 0.59 7.37 2.88
CA GLY A 155 -0.35 6.32 3.26
C GLY A 155 -1.38 6.83 4.25
N ASN A 156 -2.67 6.65 3.96
CA ASN A 156 -3.72 7.01 4.91
C ASN A 156 -3.82 5.94 6.01
N GLN A 157 -2.99 6.07 7.04
CA GLN A 157 -2.98 5.14 8.17
C GLN A 157 -4.29 5.14 8.99
N PHE A 158 -5.17 6.12 8.80
CA PHE A 158 -6.44 6.23 9.49
C PHE A 158 -7.59 5.54 8.73
N LEU A 159 -7.41 5.23 7.45
CA LEU A 159 -8.45 4.69 6.58
C LEU A 159 -9.01 3.37 7.13
N GLN A 160 -10.30 3.33 7.43
CA GLN A 160 -11.00 2.14 7.89
C GLN A 160 -11.69 1.44 6.71
N ILE A 161 -10.90 0.96 5.74
CA ILE A 161 -11.43 0.42 4.49
C ILE A 161 -12.36 -0.79 4.72
N GLY A 162 -12.11 -1.58 5.77
CA GLY A 162 -12.96 -2.70 6.17
C GLY A 162 -14.41 -2.29 6.45
N LYS A 163 -14.66 -1.06 6.94
CA LYS A 163 -16.02 -0.51 7.11
C LYS A 163 -16.73 -0.29 5.77
N ILE A 164 -15.99 0.14 4.74
CA ILE A 164 -16.53 0.31 3.38
C ILE A 164 -16.84 -1.07 2.78
N PHE A 165 -15.92 -2.03 2.91
CA PHE A 165 -16.08 -3.36 2.31
C PHE A 165 -17.26 -4.14 2.93
N LYS A 166 -17.50 -3.99 4.24
CA LYS A 166 -18.60 -4.66 4.93
C LYS A 166 -19.94 -3.92 4.94
N GLY A 167 -19.99 -2.70 4.40
CA GLY A 167 -21.10 -1.76 4.63
C GLY A 167 -22.51 -2.29 4.32
N HIS A 168 -22.64 -3.21 3.36
CA HIS A 168 -23.91 -3.85 2.98
C HIS A 168 -24.00 -5.33 3.35
N LEU A 169 -23.08 -5.84 4.17
CA LEU A 169 -23.07 -7.23 4.59
C LEU A 169 -23.78 -7.41 5.94
N SER A 170 -24.45 -8.56 6.08
CA SER A 170 -24.97 -9.00 7.39
C SER A 170 -23.82 -9.33 8.34
N PRO A 171 -23.92 -9.02 9.64
CA PRO A 171 -22.94 -9.48 10.64
C PRO A 171 -22.72 -11.00 10.68
N HIS A 172 -23.71 -11.79 10.22
CA HIS A 172 -23.62 -13.25 10.12
C HIS A 172 -22.90 -13.75 8.86
N ASP A 173 -22.62 -12.87 7.90
CA ASP A 173 -21.82 -13.18 6.71
C ASP A 173 -20.34 -13.31 7.13
N PRO A 174 -19.63 -14.40 6.77
CA PRO A 174 -18.22 -14.55 7.12
C PRO A 174 -17.35 -13.39 6.63
N ARG A 175 -17.68 -12.80 5.47
CA ARG A 175 -16.95 -11.67 4.90
C ARG A 175 -17.04 -10.43 5.79
N TYR A 176 -18.18 -10.22 6.47
CA TYR A 176 -18.34 -9.11 7.43
C TYR A 176 -17.32 -9.22 8.57
N GLN A 177 -17.13 -10.41 9.13
CA GLN A 177 -16.17 -10.63 10.20
C GLN A 177 -14.73 -10.49 9.70
N ILE A 178 -14.42 -11.01 8.51
CA ILE A 178 -13.11 -10.84 7.86
C ILE A 178 -12.77 -9.36 7.69
N PHE A 179 -13.64 -8.54 7.08
CA PHE A 179 -13.37 -7.11 6.91
C PHE A 179 -13.34 -6.33 8.22
N SER A 180 -14.03 -6.81 9.25
CA SER A 180 -13.96 -6.24 10.59
C SER A 180 -12.64 -6.52 11.30
N SER A 181 -11.84 -7.47 10.80
CA SER A 181 -10.52 -7.81 11.35
C SER A 181 -9.40 -6.95 10.78
N TRP A 182 -9.65 -6.11 9.79
CA TRP A 182 -8.61 -5.28 9.18
C TRP A 182 -8.29 -4.09 10.08
N ALA A 183 -7.00 -3.88 10.36
CA ALA A 183 -6.56 -2.72 11.12
C ALA A 183 -6.75 -1.42 10.30
N PRO A 184 -6.98 -0.26 10.93
CA PRO A 184 -6.93 1.00 10.21
C PRO A 184 -5.62 1.17 9.43
N GLY A 185 -5.71 1.76 8.24
CA GLY A 185 -4.57 1.95 7.36
C GLY A 185 -4.08 0.68 6.67
N THR A 186 -4.86 -0.40 6.69
CA THR A 186 -4.57 -1.64 5.97
C THR A 186 -5.63 -1.95 4.93
N VAL A 187 -5.24 -2.67 3.88
CA VAL A 187 -6.12 -3.18 2.83
C VAL A 187 -5.58 -4.49 2.29
N ASP A 188 -6.48 -5.44 2.06
CA ASP A 188 -6.21 -6.62 1.23
C ASP A 188 -6.97 -6.43 -0.08
N THR A 189 -6.24 -6.09 -1.15
CA THR A 189 -6.84 -6.03 -2.47
C THR A 189 -6.93 -7.39 -3.13
N THR A 190 -6.07 -8.35 -2.73
CA THR A 190 -6.08 -9.72 -3.26
C THR A 190 -7.37 -10.46 -2.93
N LEU A 191 -8.15 -10.01 -1.95
CA LEU A 191 -9.52 -10.45 -1.74
C LEU A 191 -10.41 -10.34 -3.00
N LEU A 192 -10.22 -9.30 -3.80
CA LEU A 192 -10.96 -9.13 -5.05
C LEU A 192 -10.52 -10.19 -6.06
N GLU A 193 -9.22 -10.39 -6.19
CA GLU A 193 -8.60 -11.48 -6.96
C GLU A 193 -8.30 -12.70 -6.08
N ASN A 194 -9.34 -13.19 -5.41
CA ASN A 194 -9.25 -14.04 -4.23
C ASN A 194 -8.30 -15.24 -4.39
N ASP A 195 -7.20 -15.24 -3.64
CA ASP A 195 -6.28 -16.38 -3.48
C ASP A 195 -6.58 -17.24 -2.24
N HIS A 196 -7.74 -16.98 -1.61
CA HIS A 196 -8.23 -17.58 -0.38
C HIS A 196 -7.36 -17.30 0.85
N ILE A 197 -6.62 -16.19 0.88
CA ILE A 197 -5.82 -15.79 2.04
C ILE A 197 -6.16 -14.35 2.44
N ASN A 198 -6.93 -14.17 3.51
CA ASN A 198 -7.08 -12.84 4.13
C ASN A 198 -5.73 -12.28 4.59
N ASN A 199 -5.25 -11.19 3.99
CA ASN A 199 -3.89 -10.71 4.22
C ASN A 199 -3.73 -9.18 4.25
N PRO A 200 -4.53 -8.43 5.04
CA PRO A 200 -4.50 -6.97 5.02
C PRO A 200 -3.10 -6.40 5.21
N GLY A 201 -2.64 -5.66 4.20
CA GLY A 201 -1.34 -5.01 4.17
C GLY A 201 -1.45 -3.52 4.46
N MET A 202 -0.49 -2.95 5.18
CA MET A 202 -0.39 -1.52 5.44
C MET A 202 -0.31 -0.75 4.13
N ILE A 203 -1.02 0.37 4.07
CA ILE A 203 -0.89 1.30 2.96
C ILE A 203 0.46 1.97 3.09
N THR A 204 1.40 1.45 2.30
CA THR A 204 2.82 1.71 2.48
C THR A 204 3.17 3.13 2.03
N PRO A 205 3.99 3.87 2.81
CA PRO A 205 4.50 5.17 2.39
C PRO A 205 5.49 5.04 1.22
N ILE A 206 5.40 5.96 0.26
CA ILE A 206 6.26 6.02 -0.92
C ILE A 206 7.04 7.34 -0.90
N TRP A 207 8.34 7.26 -0.63
CA TRP A 207 9.23 8.41 -0.63
C TRP A 207 10.68 8.00 -0.90
N SER A 208 11.47 8.98 -1.33
CA SER A 208 12.89 8.85 -1.66
C SER A 208 13.19 7.69 -2.61
N VAL A 209 12.30 7.44 -3.58
CA VAL A 209 12.46 6.36 -4.57
C VAL A 209 13.82 6.42 -5.27
N PRO A 210 14.35 7.59 -5.71
CA PRO A 210 15.66 7.66 -6.36
C PRO A 210 16.84 7.24 -5.48
N ASP A 211 16.66 7.21 -4.16
CA ASP A 211 17.70 6.85 -3.21
C ASP A 211 17.63 5.35 -2.82
N ARG A 212 16.62 4.62 -3.31
CA ARG A 212 16.47 3.18 -3.03
C ARG A 212 17.39 2.33 -3.93
N PRO A 213 17.83 1.15 -3.46
CA PRO A 213 18.61 0.23 -4.28
C PRO A 213 17.92 -0.18 -5.59
N PHE A 214 18.74 -0.50 -6.59
CA PHE A 214 18.31 -1.12 -7.85
C PHE A 214 18.81 -2.56 -7.91
N PHE A 215 18.00 -3.42 -8.53
CA PHE A 215 18.27 -4.84 -8.67
C PHE A 215 18.20 -5.23 -10.13
N ASP A 216 19.14 -6.07 -10.54
CA ASP A 216 19.09 -6.73 -11.84
C ASP A 216 18.15 -7.94 -11.74
N VAL A 217 17.11 -7.91 -12.56
CA VAL A 217 16.07 -8.95 -12.65
C VAL A 217 15.87 -9.33 -14.12
N THR A 218 15.10 -10.36 -14.35
CA THR A 218 14.65 -10.78 -15.67
C THR A 218 13.13 -10.78 -15.70
N MET A 219 12.56 -10.26 -16.78
CA MET A 219 11.12 -10.26 -17.03
C MET A 219 10.86 -10.98 -18.34
N ASN A 220 10.28 -12.18 -18.28
CA ASN A 220 10.01 -13.00 -19.46
C ASN A 220 11.28 -13.24 -20.32
N GLY A 221 12.42 -13.49 -19.65
CA GLY A 221 13.70 -13.71 -20.32
C GLY A 221 14.50 -12.43 -20.66
N GLU A 222 13.90 -11.25 -20.55
CA GLU A 222 14.59 -9.99 -20.85
C GLU A 222 15.17 -9.33 -19.60
N PRO A 223 16.44 -8.90 -19.61
CA PRO A 223 17.07 -8.27 -18.45
C PRO A 223 16.47 -6.88 -18.18
N ALA A 224 16.23 -6.58 -16.91
CA ALA A 224 15.77 -5.28 -16.45
C ALA A 224 16.52 -4.87 -15.17
N ARG A 225 16.62 -3.55 -14.94
CA ARG A 225 17.19 -3.00 -13.71
C ARG A 225 16.16 -2.10 -13.03
N VAL A 226 15.67 -2.55 -11.88
CA VAL A 226 14.45 -2.00 -11.26
C VAL A 226 14.58 -1.84 -9.76
N HIS A 227 13.73 -0.99 -9.17
CA HIS A 227 13.45 -1.07 -7.74
C HIS A 227 12.58 -2.29 -7.43
N ARG A 228 12.68 -2.81 -6.22
CA ARG A 228 11.74 -3.83 -5.72
C ARG A 228 10.44 -3.18 -5.26
N ASN A 229 9.32 -3.81 -5.59
CA ASN A 229 7.99 -3.33 -5.20
C ASN A 229 7.15 -4.46 -4.62
N GLY A 230 6.04 -4.11 -4.01
CA GLY A 230 5.25 -5.05 -3.20
C GLY A 230 5.88 -5.28 -1.82
N GLN A 231 5.16 -5.99 -0.96
CA GLN A 231 5.57 -6.28 0.41
C GLN A 231 6.40 -7.57 0.52
N GLY A 232 6.34 -8.44 -0.50
CA GLY A 232 7.15 -9.66 -0.63
C GLY A 232 7.97 -9.72 -1.93
N GLY A 233 8.13 -8.59 -2.62
CA GLY A 233 8.84 -8.49 -3.89
C GLY A 233 8.04 -9.07 -5.07
N GLU A 234 6.72 -8.99 -5.00
CA GLU A 234 5.83 -9.56 -6.01
C GLU A 234 5.86 -8.77 -7.31
N ASP A 235 5.96 -7.44 -7.20
CA ASP A 235 6.01 -6.49 -8.32
C ASP A 235 7.47 -6.02 -8.59
N ASP A 236 8.45 -6.92 -8.51
CA ASP A 236 9.87 -6.65 -8.81
C ASP A 236 10.13 -6.44 -10.31
N ILE A 237 9.38 -5.51 -10.92
CA ILE A 237 9.25 -5.29 -12.37
C ILE A 237 9.32 -3.80 -12.78
N GLY A 238 9.74 -2.93 -11.85
CA GLY A 238 9.82 -1.49 -12.07
C GLY A 238 8.52 -0.73 -11.81
N CYS A 239 8.63 0.60 -11.76
CA CYS A 239 7.53 1.47 -11.32
C CYS A 239 6.33 1.43 -12.27
N GLU A 240 6.57 1.48 -13.57
CA GLU A 240 5.53 1.61 -14.60
C GLU A 240 4.64 0.37 -14.62
N GLN A 241 5.25 -0.83 -14.65
CA GLN A 241 4.50 -2.08 -14.67
C GLN A 241 3.81 -2.36 -13.33
N ALA A 242 4.47 -2.06 -12.20
CA ALA A 242 3.84 -2.15 -10.88
C ALA A 242 2.61 -1.22 -10.78
N ALA A 243 2.70 0.01 -11.31
CA ALA A 243 1.58 0.96 -11.33
C ALA A 243 0.43 0.49 -12.23
N ILE A 244 0.73 -0.06 -13.41
CA ILE A 244 -0.28 -0.66 -14.30
C ILE A 244 -1.04 -1.78 -13.57
N ARG A 245 -0.31 -2.67 -12.87
CA ARG A 245 -0.91 -3.75 -12.07
C ARG A 245 -1.81 -3.20 -10.96
N VAL A 246 -1.44 -2.08 -10.31
CA VAL A 246 -2.35 -1.39 -9.37
C VAL A 246 -3.65 -1.00 -10.03
N TYR A 247 -3.61 -0.40 -11.22
CA TYR A 247 -4.82 0.01 -11.92
C TYR A 247 -5.72 -1.17 -12.29
N PHE A 248 -5.16 -2.30 -12.74
CA PHE A 248 -5.94 -3.54 -12.93
C PHE A 248 -6.64 -3.96 -11.64
N ASN A 249 -5.91 -4.00 -10.54
CA ASN A 249 -6.38 -4.40 -9.21
C ASN A 249 -7.38 -3.41 -8.58
N ILE A 250 -7.54 -2.20 -9.14
CA ILE A 250 -8.65 -1.26 -8.80
C ILE A 250 -9.66 -1.13 -9.94
N GLY A 251 -9.71 -2.12 -10.83
CA GLY A 251 -10.82 -2.34 -11.75
C GLY A 251 -10.60 -1.92 -13.20
N MET A 252 -9.42 -1.42 -13.58
CA MET A 252 -9.09 -1.14 -14.98
C MET A 252 -9.20 -2.44 -15.79
N CYS A 253 -9.89 -2.38 -16.93
CA CYS A 253 -10.10 -3.51 -17.84
C CYS A 253 -10.76 -4.75 -17.21
N ALA A 254 -11.50 -4.58 -16.12
CA ALA A 254 -12.03 -5.71 -15.35
C ALA A 254 -12.95 -6.61 -16.19
N ALA A 255 -13.88 -6.02 -16.94
CA ALA A 255 -14.82 -6.76 -17.77
C ALA A 255 -14.13 -7.34 -19.03
N GLU A 256 -13.18 -6.60 -19.57
CA GLU A 256 -12.59 -6.82 -20.87
C GLU A 256 -11.60 -7.99 -20.85
N CYS A 257 -10.72 -8.06 -19.85
CA CYS A 257 -9.63 -9.06 -19.86
C CYS A 257 -9.15 -9.51 -18.46
N MET A 258 -9.88 -9.23 -17.38
CA MET A 258 -9.47 -9.64 -16.02
C MET A 258 -10.41 -10.69 -15.40
N VAL A 259 -11.73 -10.46 -15.40
CA VAL A 259 -12.69 -11.30 -14.65
C VAL A 259 -12.68 -12.76 -15.10
N GLY A 260 -12.42 -13.02 -16.38
CA GLY A 260 -12.30 -14.38 -16.93
C GLY A 260 -11.12 -15.18 -16.35
N HIS A 261 -10.13 -14.50 -15.76
CA HIS A 261 -8.89 -15.10 -15.27
C HIS A 261 -8.90 -15.37 -13.76
N LEU A 262 -9.94 -14.96 -13.03
CA LEU A 262 -9.97 -15.07 -11.59
C LEU A 262 -10.31 -16.50 -11.12
N ALA A 263 -9.84 -16.88 -9.94
CA ALA A 263 -10.20 -18.16 -9.30
C ALA A 263 -11.71 -18.26 -9.04
N ASN A 264 -12.36 -17.14 -8.73
CA ASN A 264 -13.81 -17.00 -8.64
C ASN A 264 -14.48 -16.66 -9.99
N GLY A 265 -13.73 -16.64 -11.09
CA GLY A 265 -14.22 -16.38 -12.45
C GLY A 265 -14.88 -17.61 -13.11
N PRO A 266 -15.46 -17.45 -14.31
CA PRO A 266 -16.08 -18.54 -15.05
C PRO A 266 -15.11 -19.70 -15.30
N GLY A 267 -15.37 -20.86 -14.69
CA GLY A 267 -14.52 -22.05 -14.81
C GLY A 267 -13.71 -22.41 -13.56
N GLY A 268 -13.60 -21.50 -12.58
CA GLY A 268 -13.09 -21.81 -11.24
C GLY A 268 -11.57 -22.04 -11.12
N SER A 269 -10.79 -21.73 -12.16
CA SER A 269 -9.33 -21.83 -12.14
C SER A 269 -8.70 -20.49 -12.49
N GLN A 270 -7.86 -19.97 -11.61
CA GLN A 270 -7.10 -18.76 -11.90
C GLN A 270 -6.13 -19.01 -13.06
N THR A 271 -5.98 -18.04 -13.94
CA THR A 271 -5.01 -18.06 -15.06
C THR A 271 -4.34 -16.69 -15.19
N PRO A 272 -3.16 -16.57 -15.82
CA PRO A 272 -2.54 -15.27 -16.06
C PRO A 272 -3.38 -14.43 -17.03
N ILE A 273 -3.45 -13.11 -16.80
CA ILE A 273 -3.93 -12.20 -17.83
C ILE A 273 -2.97 -12.18 -19.03
N ASP A 274 -3.51 -11.97 -20.23
CA ASP A 274 -2.72 -11.73 -21.43
C ASP A 274 -2.69 -10.21 -21.75
N LEU A 275 -1.54 -9.58 -21.51
CA LEU A 275 -1.38 -8.14 -21.78
C LEU A 275 -1.47 -7.79 -23.27
N ALA A 276 -1.15 -8.71 -24.19
CA ALA A 276 -1.31 -8.48 -25.62
C ALA A 276 -2.79 -8.51 -26.01
N GLU A 277 -3.57 -9.42 -25.43
CA GLU A 277 -5.04 -9.44 -25.56
C GLU A 277 -5.66 -8.18 -24.95
N CYS A 278 -5.32 -7.85 -23.69
CA CYS A 278 -5.84 -6.67 -23.01
C CYS A 278 -5.64 -5.39 -23.82
N ARG A 279 -4.48 -5.20 -24.47
CA ARG A 279 -4.21 -4.03 -25.32
C ARG A 279 -5.13 -3.96 -26.55
N GLN A 280 -5.64 -5.09 -27.03
CA GLN A 280 -6.57 -5.13 -28.18
C GLN A 280 -7.99 -4.78 -27.77
N VAL A 281 -8.41 -5.16 -26.56
CA VAL A 281 -9.81 -5.07 -26.12
C VAL A 281 -10.10 -3.95 -25.12
N CYS A 282 -9.07 -3.38 -24.48
CA CYS A 282 -9.19 -2.37 -23.44
C CYS A 282 -8.41 -1.07 -23.78
N PRO A 283 -9.07 -0.04 -24.30
CA PRO A 283 -8.44 1.26 -24.58
C PRO A 283 -7.85 1.94 -23.34
N GLU A 284 -8.40 1.67 -22.16
CA GLU A 284 -7.96 2.24 -20.88
C GLU A 284 -6.55 1.79 -20.51
N LEU A 285 -6.17 0.56 -20.86
CA LEU A 285 -4.79 0.08 -20.67
C LEU A 285 -3.79 0.92 -21.48
N LEU A 286 -4.10 1.22 -22.75
CA LEU A 286 -3.22 2.02 -23.59
C LEU A 286 -3.05 3.44 -23.01
N LYS A 287 -4.14 4.05 -22.54
CA LYS A 287 -4.09 5.35 -21.85
C LYS A 287 -3.25 5.28 -20.57
N ALA A 288 -3.34 4.20 -19.81
CA ALA A 288 -2.54 3.99 -18.61
C ALA A 288 -1.05 3.84 -18.96
N GLU A 289 -0.70 3.03 -19.96
CA GLU A 289 0.67 2.84 -20.45
C GLU A 289 1.31 4.16 -20.93
N GLU A 290 0.54 5.02 -21.59
CA GLU A 290 1.00 6.37 -22.00
C GLU A 290 1.23 7.33 -20.81
N SER A 291 0.58 7.07 -19.66
CA SER A 291 0.53 7.98 -18.52
C SER A 291 1.46 7.58 -17.37
N VAL A 292 1.75 6.28 -17.20
CA VAL A 292 2.43 5.75 -16.01
C VAL A 292 3.88 6.25 -15.87
N GLY A 293 4.56 6.57 -16.98
CA GLY A 293 5.90 7.18 -16.91
C GLY A 293 5.88 8.54 -16.18
N LYS A 294 4.83 9.34 -16.39
CA LYS A 294 4.64 10.63 -15.71
C LYS A 294 4.31 10.42 -14.23
N LEU A 295 3.44 9.44 -13.93
CA LEU A 295 3.17 9.03 -12.54
C LEU A 295 4.47 8.60 -11.84
N CYS A 296 5.33 7.84 -12.49
CA CYS A 296 6.63 7.44 -11.94
C CYS A 296 7.58 8.62 -11.74
N ALA A 297 7.60 9.59 -12.67
CA ALA A 297 8.31 10.85 -12.46
C ALA A 297 7.79 11.61 -11.24
N PHE A 298 6.47 11.61 -11.00
CA PHE A 298 5.88 12.16 -9.78
C PHE A 298 6.33 11.39 -8.53
N LEU A 299 6.30 10.05 -8.52
CA LEU A 299 6.70 9.23 -7.36
C LEU A 299 8.19 9.34 -6.98
N GLN A 300 9.03 9.89 -7.85
CA GLN A 300 10.42 10.20 -7.53
C GLN A 300 10.57 11.47 -6.65
N THR A 301 9.52 12.27 -6.51
CA THR A 301 9.57 13.58 -5.83
C THR A 301 9.29 13.57 -4.32
N PRO A 302 8.42 12.72 -3.75
CA PRO A 302 8.10 12.76 -2.33
C PRO A 302 9.30 12.38 -1.45
N ARG A 303 9.38 13.02 -0.29
CA ARG A 303 10.43 12.83 0.71
C ARG A 303 9.81 12.45 2.06
N PRO A 304 10.51 11.66 2.90
CA PRO A 304 10.00 11.30 4.21
C PRO A 304 9.82 12.55 5.09
N PRO A 305 8.80 12.58 5.95
CA PRO A 305 8.58 13.68 6.88
C PRO A 305 9.70 13.72 7.92
N SER A 306 10.33 14.87 8.11
CA SER A 306 11.33 15.06 9.14
C SER A 306 10.68 15.59 10.41
N LEU A 307 10.81 14.85 11.53
CA LEU A 307 10.19 15.24 12.80
C LEU A 307 10.59 16.65 13.22
N VAL A 308 11.85 17.07 13.04
CA VAL A 308 12.29 18.42 13.43
C VAL A 308 11.58 19.55 12.69
N ASN A 309 10.95 19.26 11.54
CA ASN A 309 10.16 20.22 10.77
C ASN A 309 8.68 20.21 11.16
N ALA A 310 8.25 19.27 12.01
CA ALA A 310 6.88 19.20 12.51
C ALA A 310 6.67 20.16 13.71
N PRO A 311 5.42 20.55 14.01
CA PRO A 311 5.09 21.35 15.19
C PRO A 311 5.68 20.77 16.48
N GLU A 312 6.53 21.55 17.15
CA GLU A 312 7.26 21.15 18.37
C GLU A 312 8.14 19.89 18.23
N GLY A 313 8.36 19.40 17.01
CA GLY A 313 8.98 18.10 16.76
C GLY A 313 10.37 17.92 17.37
N ALA A 314 11.19 18.97 17.38
CA ALA A 314 12.51 18.95 18.00
C ALA A 314 12.47 18.71 19.53
N ASN A 315 11.36 19.02 20.19
CA ASN A 315 11.17 18.81 21.64
C ASN A 315 10.86 17.34 21.97
N PHE A 316 10.43 16.55 20.99
CA PHE A 316 10.16 15.12 21.16
C PHE A 316 11.41 14.24 21.04
N ILE A 317 12.59 14.84 20.82
CA ILE A 317 13.86 14.14 20.61
C ILE A 317 14.80 14.40 21.78
N ASP A 318 15.28 13.33 22.42
CA ASP A 318 16.41 13.42 23.35
C ASP A 318 17.73 13.41 22.58
N TRP A 319 18.15 14.61 22.20
CA TRP A 319 19.38 14.85 21.43
C TRP A 319 20.66 14.33 22.09
N LYS A 320 20.67 14.13 23.41
CA LYS A 320 21.87 13.67 24.14
C LYS A 320 22.24 12.24 23.77
N VAL A 321 21.24 11.42 23.40
CA VAL A 321 21.44 9.99 23.14
C VAL A 321 21.44 9.62 21.65
N VAL A 322 21.03 10.52 20.75
CA VAL A 322 20.98 10.27 19.29
C VAL A 322 22.31 9.74 18.73
N GLY A 323 23.44 10.29 19.18
CA GLY A 323 24.77 9.82 18.75
C GLY A 323 25.10 8.40 19.21
N THR A 324 24.61 8.00 20.39
CA THR A 324 24.70 6.62 20.89
C THR A 324 23.76 5.72 20.09
N GLY A 325 22.52 6.16 19.84
CA GLY A 325 21.54 5.43 19.06
C GLY A 325 22.01 5.10 17.66
N LYS A 326 22.69 6.03 17.00
CA LYS A 326 23.34 5.77 15.71
C LYS A 326 24.32 4.61 15.77
N LYS A 327 25.15 4.53 16.82
CA LYS A 327 26.12 3.44 17.00
C LYS A 327 25.42 2.10 17.29
N VAL A 328 24.36 2.13 18.09
CA VAL A 328 23.51 0.96 18.37
C VAL A 328 22.90 0.45 17.06
N PHE A 329 22.28 1.34 16.27
CA PHE A 329 21.71 1.01 14.97
C PHE A 329 22.73 0.35 14.03
N SER A 330 23.91 0.95 13.88
CA SER A 330 24.98 0.39 13.04
C SER A 330 25.45 -1.00 13.49
N ARG A 331 25.35 -1.31 14.78
CA ARG A 331 25.78 -2.61 15.34
C ARG A 331 24.69 -3.68 15.29
N ALA A 332 23.42 -3.29 15.47
CA ALA A 332 22.33 -4.22 15.74
C ALA A 332 21.26 -4.29 14.63
N CYS A 333 21.17 -3.29 13.76
CA CYS A 333 20.06 -3.14 12.80
C CYS A 333 20.54 -3.05 11.35
N ALA A 334 21.71 -2.47 11.12
CA ALA A 334 22.21 -2.12 9.79
C ALA A 334 22.56 -3.32 8.88
N SER A 335 22.46 -4.57 9.35
CA SER A 335 22.63 -5.74 8.48
C SER A 335 21.50 -5.93 7.48
N CYS A 336 20.31 -5.40 7.78
CA CYS A 336 19.16 -5.33 6.87
C CYS A 336 18.81 -3.87 6.59
N HIS A 337 18.78 -3.03 7.62
CA HIS A 337 18.39 -1.63 7.50
C HIS A 337 19.53 -0.70 7.04
N SER A 338 20.35 -1.14 6.10
CA SER A 338 21.34 -0.31 5.41
C SER A 338 21.60 -0.88 4.02
N ASP A 339 21.55 -0.03 3.02
CA ASP A 339 21.96 -0.30 1.63
C ASP A 339 23.47 -0.58 1.44
N GLY A 340 24.24 -0.73 2.53
CA GLY A 340 25.70 -0.84 2.53
C GLY A 340 26.43 0.42 2.02
N ASP A 341 25.71 1.43 1.51
CA ASP A 341 26.29 2.69 1.07
C ASP A 341 26.64 3.54 2.30
N ARG A 342 27.92 3.89 2.39
CA ARG A 342 28.44 4.76 3.45
C ARG A 342 28.09 6.23 3.20
N SER A 343 27.44 6.56 2.08
CA SER A 343 26.98 7.91 1.80
C SER A 343 25.74 8.25 2.64
N LEU A 344 25.89 9.22 3.55
CA LEU A 344 24.78 9.72 4.38
C LEU A 344 23.66 10.39 3.55
N LYS A 345 23.85 10.59 2.24
CA LYS A 345 22.92 11.32 1.38
C LYS A 345 21.84 10.46 0.74
N HIS A 346 22.09 9.15 0.58
CA HIS A 346 21.19 8.24 -0.14
C HIS A 346 20.67 7.07 0.73
N ASN A 347 21.10 6.97 1.98
CA ASN A 347 20.69 5.85 2.83
C ASN A 347 19.26 6.04 3.37
N VAL A 348 18.32 5.26 2.84
CA VAL A 348 16.90 5.20 3.27
C VAL A 348 16.65 4.25 4.44
N LEU A 349 17.72 3.73 5.05
CA LEU A 349 17.72 2.76 6.14
C LEU A 349 17.01 1.45 5.77
N SER A 350 17.29 0.96 4.57
CA SER A 350 16.84 -0.34 4.09
C SER A 350 17.74 -0.82 2.96
N ASP A 351 17.94 -2.13 2.88
CA ASP A 351 18.58 -2.79 1.74
C ASP A 351 17.56 -3.22 0.66
N ASP A 352 16.25 -3.02 0.89
CA ASP A 352 15.13 -3.49 0.07
C ASP A 352 15.18 -5.01 -0.25
N LEU A 353 15.95 -5.81 0.48
CA LEU A 353 16.08 -7.25 0.24
C LEU A 353 14.85 -8.03 0.71
N MET A 354 14.73 -9.26 0.18
CA MET A 354 13.67 -10.19 0.57
C MET A 354 14.19 -11.11 1.65
N HIS A 355 13.46 -11.20 2.76
CA HIS A 355 13.77 -12.07 3.88
C HIS A 355 12.65 -13.10 4.07
N PRO A 356 12.97 -14.38 4.33
CA PRO A 356 11.96 -15.39 4.63
C PRO A 356 11.09 -14.96 5.81
N PHE A 357 9.78 -15.12 5.71
CA PHE A 357 8.90 -14.77 6.85
C PHE A 357 9.24 -15.56 8.11
N SER A 358 9.81 -16.76 7.98
CA SER A 358 10.24 -17.60 9.11
C SER A 358 11.45 -17.02 9.86
N GLU A 359 12.24 -16.16 9.23
CA GLU A 359 13.32 -15.41 9.87
C GLU A 359 12.81 -14.13 10.53
N ILE A 360 11.93 -13.40 9.84
CA ILE A 360 11.34 -12.15 10.33
C ILE A 360 10.34 -12.39 11.46
N GLY A 361 9.61 -13.50 11.44
CA GLY A 361 8.70 -13.91 12.51
C GLY A 361 7.43 -13.07 12.66
N THR A 362 7.12 -12.19 11.70
CA THR A 362 5.80 -11.53 11.65
C THR A 362 4.73 -12.47 11.11
N ASN A 363 3.45 -12.15 11.35
CA ASN A 363 2.32 -12.93 10.84
C ASN A 363 2.55 -13.33 9.37
N SER A 364 2.39 -14.61 9.04
CA SER A 364 2.84 -15.15 7.75
C SER A 364 1.83 -15.00 6.61
N CYS A 365 0.59 -14.57 6.87
CA CYS A 365 -0.47 -14.65 5.87
C CYS A 365 -0.21 -13.77 4.65
N ARG A 366 0.29 -12.55 4.83
CA ARG A 366 0.63 -11.67 3.70
C ARG A 366 1.78 -12.19 2.84
N ALA A 367 2.79 -12.79 3.45
CA ALA A 367 3.87 -13.45 2.71
C ALA A 367 3.37 -14.64 1.88
N ARG A 368 2.20 -15.23 2.16
CA ARG A 368 1.70 -16.44 1.49
C ARG A 368 0.85 -16.17 0.25
N THR A 369 0.60 -14.91 -0.12
CA THR A 369 -0.24 -14.59 -1.28
C THR A 369 0.28 -15.25 -2.57
N THR A 370 -0.62 -15.72 -3.43
CA THR A 370 -0.25 -16.55 -4.59
C THR A 370 -0.49 -15.89 -5.94
N ASN A 371 -1.14 -14.72 -6.00
CA ASN A 371 -1.60 -14.13 -7.27
C ASN A 371 -0.49 -13.84 -8.30
N TRP A 372 0.77 -13.71 -7.87
CA TRP A 372 1.93 -13.46 -8.73
C TRP A 372 2.68 -14.73 -9.15
N MET A 373 2.27 -15.91 -8.67
CA MET A 373 2.92 -17.18 -9.03
C MET A 373 2.80 -17.47 -10.53
N ALA A 374 3.66 -18.32 -11.06
CA ALA A 374 3.52 -18.81 -12.42
C ALA A 374 2.13 -19.47 -12.61
N GLY A 375 1.41 -19.09 -13.66
CA GLY A 375 0.04 -19.59 -13.92
C GLY A 375 -1.07 -18.84 -13.18
N HIS A 376 -0.75 -17.85 -12.36
CA HIS A 376 -1.70 -17.05 -11.60
C HIS A 376 -1.93 -15.68 -12.24
N ILE A 377 -2.97 -14.97 -11.81
CA ILE A 377 -3.50 -13.79 -12.51
C ILE A 377 -2.47 -12.69 -12.75
N TRP A 378 -1.61 -12.41 -11.78
CA TRP A 378 -0.55 -11.41 -11.84
C TRP A 378 0.81 -11.98 -12.25
N ALA A 379 0.87 -13.17 -12.84
CA ALA A 379 2.12 -13.73 -13.37
C ALA A 379 2.77 -12.82 -14.43
N ALA A 380 1.98 -12.04 -15.18
CA ALA A 380 2.49 -11.07 -16.14
C ALA A 380 3.21 -9.87 -15.48
N PHE A 381 3.01 -9.68 -14.18
CA PHE A 381 3.54 -8.60 -13.36
C PHE A 381 4.49 -9.10 -12.25
N SER A 382 5.23 -10.17 -12.51
CA SER A 382 6.26 -10.66 -11.60
C SER A 382 7.50 -11.09 -12.36
N SER A 383 8.65 -10.88 -11.74
CA SER A 383 9.95 -11.24 -12.30
C SER A 383 10.14 -12.76 -12.37
N ASP A 384 11.06 -13.18 -13.24
CA ASP A 384 11.46 -14.58 -13.33
C ASP A 384 12.08 -15.04 -11.99
N GLN A 385 12.86 -14.16 -11.35
CA GLN A 385 13.47 -14.45 -10.03
C GLN A 385 12.43 -14.63 -8.93
N TYR A 386 11.28 -13.94 -8.97
CA TYR A 386 10.19 -14.21 -8.04
C TYR A 386 9.70 -15.65 -8.22
N LYS A 387 9.37 -16.04 -9.46
CA LYS A 387 8.82 -17.36 -9.79
C LYS A 387 9.80 -18.51 -9.55
N GLU A 388 11.10 -18.26 -9.69
CA GLU A 388 12.18 -19.24 -9.48
C GLU A 388 12.55 -19.48 -8.01
N ARG A 389 11.95 -18.73 -7.06
CA ARG A 389 12.17 -18.98 -5.63
C ARG A 389 11.79 -20.44 -5.30
N PRO A 390 12.46 -21.08 -4.33
CA PRO A 390 12.14 -22.47 -3.95
C PRO A 390 10.67 -22.71 -3.55
N THR A 391 9.97 -21.66 -3.16
CA THR A 391 8.55 -21.64 -2.78
C THR A 391 7.60 -21.40 -3.96
N GLY A 392 8.12 -21.15 -5.17
CA GLY A 392 7.36 -20.70 -6.33
C GLY A 392 6.96 -19.22 -6.30
N GLY A 393 7.57 -18.41 -5.42
CA GLY A 393 7.28 -16.97 -5.26
C GLY A 393 7.04 -16.53 -3.82
N PRO A 394 5.98 -17.03 -3.17
CA PRO A 394 5.56 -16.58 -1.84
C PRO A 394 6.56 -16.93 -0.73
N GLY A 395 6.38 -16.39 0.47
CA GLY A 395 7.11 -16.76 1.68
C GLY A 395 8.13 -15.74 2.16
N PHE A 396 8.09 -14.51 1.64
CA PHE A 396 9.08 -13.48 1.92
C PHE A 396 8.44 -12.14 2.26
N TYR A 397 9.14 -11.35 3.07
CA TYR A 397 8.87 -9.94 3.29
C TYR A 397 10.05 -9.11 2.79
N ARG A 398 9.74 -7.96 2.19
CA ARG A 398 10.70 -6.93 1.82
C ARG A 398 11.08 -6.13 3.05
N ASP A 399 12.37 -5.88 3.22
CA ASP A 399 12.82 -4.86 4.15
C ASP A 399 12.35 -3.47 3.68
N MET A 400 11.69 -2.72 4.56
CA MET A 400 11.07 -1.44 4.22
C MET A 400 11.91 -0.28 4.77
N PRO A 401 12.05 0.84 4.03
CA PRO A 401 12.74 2.04 4.52
C PRO A 401 12.26 2.52 5.89
N LEU A 402 13.19 2.76 6.81
CA LEU A 402 12.89 3.30 8.14
C LEU A 402 12.93 4.84 8.21
N VAL A 403 13.28 5.53 7.13
CA VAL A 403 13.17 6.99 7.09
C VAL A 403 11.71 7.43 7.20
N GLY A 404 11.41 8.39 8.08
CA GLY A 404 10.04 8.83 8.38
C GLY A 404 9.24 7.89 9.30
N ILE A 405 9.85 6.83 9.85
CA ILE A 405 9.14 5.80 10.64
C ILE A 405 8.40 6.34 11.87
N TRP A 406 8.82 7.50 12.40
CA TRP A 406 8.15 8.17 13.50
C TRP A 406 6.68 8.53 13.20
N ALA A 407 6.33 8.65 11.91
CA ALA A 407 5.01 9.06 11.46
C ALA A 407 4.13 7.92 10.96
N THR A 408 4.61 6.67 10.97
CA THR A 408 3.97 5.54 10.29
C THR A 408 3.69 4.35 11.21
N ALA A 409 3.59 4.61 12.52
CA ALA A 409 3.13 3.61 13.47
C ALA A 409 1.59 3.45 13.36
N PRO A 410 1.02 2.25 13.60
CA PRO A 410 1.68 1.04 14.13
C PRO A 410 2.63 0.34 13.15
N PHE A 411 3.55 -0.48 13.65
CA PHE A 411 4.53 -1.21 12.83
C PHE A 411 4.01 -2.56 12.31
N PHE A 412 4.86 -3.17 11.48
CA PHE A 412 4.67 -4.40 10.71
C PHE A 412 3.67 -4.28 9.56
N HIS A 413 3.77 -5.21 8.62
CA HIS A 413 3.02 -5.19 7.37
C HIS A 413 1.50 -5.11 7.55
N ASN A 414 0.95 -5.39 8.73
CA ASN A 414 -0.47 -5.40 9.04
C ASN A 414 -0.91 -4.31 10.06
N ASN A 415 -0.05 -3.35 10.43
CA ASN A 415 -0.32 -2.32 11.45
C ASN A 415 -0.73 -2.88 12.82
N ARG A 416 -0.08 -3.95 13.28
CA ARG A 416 -0.48 -4.66 14.52
C ARG A 416 0.52 -4.56 15.67
N LEU A 417 1.69 -3.97 15.46
CA LEU A 417 2.63 -3.70 16.55
C LEU A 417 2.56 -2.24 17.01
N GLY A 418 1.97 -2.04 18.19
CA GLY A 418 1.76 -0.73 18.78
C GLY A 418 0.32 -0.23 18.64
N ARG A 419 0.00 0.80 19.42
CA ARG A 419 -1.30 1.46 19.39
C ARG A 419 -1.49 2.28 18.11
N HIS A 420 -2.73 2.30 17.63
CA HIS A 420 -3.14 3.25 16.60
C HIS A 420 -3.10 4.70 17.16
N PRO A 421 -2.63 5.71 16.39
CA PRO A 421 -2.52 7.09 16.88
C PRO A 421 -3.89 7.69 17.19
N GLY A 422 -4.90 7.44 16.35
CA GLY A 422 -6.27 7.94 16.55
C GLY A 422 -6.51 9.35 16.01
N ASP A 423 -5.50 10.22 16.03
CA ASP A 423 -5.53 11.54 15.41
C ASP A 423 -4.17 11.88 14.75
N PRO A 424 -4.12 12.84 13.81
CA PRO A 424 -2.90 13.15 13.05
C PRO A 424 -1.92 14.10 13.76
N SER A 425 -2.15 14.50 15.02
CA SER A 425 -1.24 15.42 15.70
C SER A 425 0.14 14.79 15.95
N VAL A 426 1.18 15.61 15.93
CA VAL A 426 2.58 15.17 16.16
C VAL A 426 2.72 14.39 17.47
N ALA A 427 2.08 14.86 18.55
CA ALA A 427 2.13 14.19 19.85
C ALA A 427 1.52 12.78 19.81
N SER A 428 0.41 12.62 19.08
CA SER A 428 -0.28 11.35 18.92
C SER A 428 0.55 10.36 18.09
N LEU A 429 1.13 10.83 16.98
CA LEU A 429 2.06 10.05 16.15
C LEU A 429 3.28 9.57 16.94
N ILE A 430 3.91 10.47 17.71
CA ILE A 430 5.08 10.13 18.54
C ILE A 430 4.72 9.13 19.64
N THR A 431 3.53 9.26 20.24
CA THR A 431 3.05 8.31 21.25
C THR A 431 2.88 6.91 20.64
N ALA A 432 2.28 6.81 19.45
CA ALA A 432 2.14 5.55 18.73
C ALA A 432 3.49 4.94 18.33
N TYR A 433 4.41 5.78 17.84
CA TYR A 433 5.78 5.38 17.49
C TYR A 433 6.55 4.82 18.70
N GLN A 434 6.51 5.51 19.84
CA GLN A 434 7.22 5.09 21.05
C GLN A 434 6.67 3.77 21.60
N ASP A 435 5.35 3.59 21.56
CA ASP A 435 4.68 2.35 21.95
C ASP A 435 5.08 1.19 21.02
N ALA A 436 5.06 1.41 19.70
CA ALA A 436 5.49 0.41 18.72
C ALA A 436 6.98 0.04 18.89
N MET A 437 7.86 1.01 19.13
CA MET A 437 9.28 0.78 19.43
C MET A 437 9.48 0.01 20.74
N ASP A 438 8.73 0.32 21.79
CA ASP A 438 8.80 -0.39 23.07
C ASP A 438 8.42 -1.86 22.90
N LEU A 439 7.32 -2.14 22.21
CA LEU A 439 6.88 -3.51 21.91
C LEU A 439 7.82 -4.23 20.92
N LEU A 440 8.44 -3.51 19.99
CA LEU A 440 9.40 -4.08 19.04
C LEU A 440 10.63 -4.62 19.80
N LEU A 441 11.19 -3.77 20.69
CA LEU A 441 12.43 -4.06 21.41
C LEU A 441 12.20 -4.87 22.70
N ASN A 442 10.96 -5.01 23.17
CA ASN A 442 10.58 -5.78 24.35
C ASN A 442 9.40 -6.71 24.01
N PRO A 443 9.66 -7.80 23.27
CA PRO A 443 8.61 -8.73 22.82
C PRO A 443 7.83 -9.39 23.97
N ASP A 444 8.43 -9.49 25.16
CA ASP A 444 7.78 -9.96 26.39
C ASP A 444 6.60 -9.09 26.86
N LYS A 445 6.51 -7.84 26.38
CA LYS A 445 5.39 -6.94 26.64
C LYS A 445 4.23 -7.12 25.68
N ARG A 446 4.39 -7.87 24.59
CA ARG A 446 3.35 -8.04 23.57
C ARG A 446 2.22 -8.93 24.11
N ASP A 447 0.99 -8.45 24.02
CA ASP A 447 -0.20 -9.28 24.24
C ASP A 447 -0.48 -10.10 22.98
N GLU A 448 0.23 -11.22 22.81
CA GLU A 448 0.02 -12.13 21.68
C GLU A 448 -1.38 -12.79 21.71
N PRO A 449 -1.90 -13.29 22.86
CA PRO A 449 -3.24 -13.86 22.91
C PRO A 449 -4.34 -12.85 22.56
N GLY A 450 -4.20 -11.60 23.01
CA GLY A 450 -5.12 -10.51 22.72
C GLY A 450 -5.04 -10.00 21.28
N SER A 451 -3.96 -10.29 20.55
CA SER A 451 -3.84 -9.92 19.14
C SER A 451 -4.60 -10.84 18.18
N ILE A 452 -5.03 -12.02 18.64
CA ILE A 452 -5.82 -12.96 17.84
C ILE A 452 -7.16 -12.33 17.46
N GLN A 453 -7.39 -12.14 16.15
CA GLN A 453 -8.66 -11.62 15.64
C GLN A 453 -9.77 -12.65 15.76
N ARG A 454 -10.91 -12.25 16.34
CA ARG A 454 -12.04 -13.13 16.65
C ARG A 454 -13.36 -12.56 16.16
N THR A 455 -14.30 -13.45 15.83
CA THR A 455 -15.66 -13.08 15.47
C THR A 455 -16.34 -12.35 16.63
N THR A 456 -17.09 -11.30 16.28
CA THR A 456 -17.91 -10.51 17.21
C THR A 456 -19.37 -10.94 17.22
N ASP A 457 -19.77 -11.75 16.24
CA ASP A 457 -21.10 -12.34 16.10
C ASP A 457 -20.95 -13.82 15.66
N LEU A 458 -22.05 -14.58 15.70
CA LEU A 458 -22.10 -15.89 15.08
C LEU A 458 -21.91 -15.76 13.56
N VAL A 459 -21.20 -16.71 12.97
CA VAL A 459 -20.93 -16.74 11.52
C VAL A 459 -21.62 -17.93 10.89
N GLN A 460 -22.29 -17.70 9.77
CA GLN A 460 -22.91 -18.74 8.95
C GLN A 460 -22.01 -19.04 7.76
N LEU A 461 -21.30 -20.18 7.81
CA LEU A 461 -20.46 -20.65 6.72
C LEU A 461 -21.27 -21.56 5.78
N PRO A 462 -21.44 -21.18 4.50
CA PRO A 462 -21.98 -22.08 3.50
C PRO A 462 -20.99 -23.22 3.23
N THR A 463 -21.46 -24.46 3.21
CA THR A 463 -20.69 -25.65 2.85
C THR A 463 -21.47 -26.48 1.81
N PRO A 464 -20.82 -27.43 1.12
CA PRO A 464 -21.54 -28.34 0.21
C PRO A 464 -22.66 -29.15 0.90
N SER A 465 -22.58 -29.33 2.22
CA SER A 465 -23.53 -30.12 3.03
C SER A 465 -24.56 -29.28 3.79
N GLY A 466 -24.53 -27.94 3.67
CA GLY A 466 -25.49 -27.05 4.33
C GLY A 466 -24.83 -25.77 4.85
N ILE A 467 -25.26 -25.31 6.03
CA ILE A 467 -24.68 -24.14 6.71
C ILE A 467 -24.09 -24.61 8.03
N VAL A 468 -22.81 -24.32 8.26
CA VAL A 468 -22.16 -24.50 9.56
C VAL A 468 -22.20 -23.17 10.30
N THR A 469 -22.67 -23.19 11.56
CA THR A 469 -22.66 -22.00 12.41
C THR A 469 -21.44 -22.03 13.32
N LEU A 470 -20.57 -21.02 13.19
CA LEU A 470 -19.46 -20.78 14.11
C LEU A 470 -19.90 -19.83 15.23
N PRO A 471 -19.52 -20.08 16.49
CA PRO A 471 -19.88 -19.22 17.61
C PRO A 471 -19.12 -17.87 17.59
N VAL A 472 -19.58 -16.93 18.44
CA VAL A 472 -18.83 -15.73 18.79
C VAL A 472 -17.49 -16.11 19.40
N GLY A 473 -16.43 -15.34 19.11
CA GLY A 473 -15.09 -15.59 19.64
C GLY A 473 -14.24 -16.58 18.84
N THR A 474 -14.77 -17.12 17.73
CA THR A 474 -14.02 -17.98 16.82
C THR A 474 -12.88 -17.18 16.17
N PRO A 475 -11.62 -17.66 16.20
CA PRO A 475 -10.53 -17.01 15.49
C PRO A 475 -10.81 -16.89 13.99
N ILE A 476 -10.62 -15.69 13.44
CA ILE A 476 -10.95 -15.41 12.04
C ILE A 476 -10.08 -16.24 11.08
N ALA A 477 -8.80 -16.39 11.41
CA ALA A 477 -7.88 -17.24 10.64
C ALA A 477 -8.27 -18.72 10.55
N GLN A 478 -9.24 -19.21 11.34
CA GLN A 478 -9.74 -20.59 11.20
C GLN A 478 -10.65 -20.79 10.00
N PHE A 479 -11.26 -19.73 9.45
CA PHE A 479 -12.16 -19.84 8.30
C PHE A 479 -11.83 -18.86 7.16
N ALA A 480 -11.05 -17.81 7.43
CA ALA A 480 -10.70 -16.79 6.42
C ALA A 480 -9.62 -17.24 5.42
N HIS A 481 -8.97 -18.39 5.66
CA HIS A 481 -7.88 -18.90 4.82
C HIS A 481 -8.13 -20.33 4.30
N ILE A 482 -9.40 -20.73 4.19
CA ILE A 482 -9.74 -22.09 3.77
C ILE A 482 -9.79 -22.16 2.25
N ASP A 483 -8.95 -23.04 1.69
CA ASP A 483 -9.07 -23.42 0.28
C ASP A 483 -10.40 -24.18 0.08
N PRO A 484 -11.31 -23.68 -0.78
CA PRO A 484 -12.60 -24.31 -1.01
C PRO A 484 -12.48 -25.71 -1.63
N ASN A 485 -11.37 -26.03 -2.29
CA ASN A 485 -11.19 -27.32 -2.96
C ASN A 485 -10.64 -28.40 -2.01
N SER A 486 -9.55 -28.10 -1.28
CA SER A 486 -8.92 -29.07 -0.37
C SER A 486 -9.44 -29.01 1.07
N GLY A 487 -10.07 -27.90 1.47
CA GLY A 487 -10.41 -27.61 2.86
C GLY A 487 -9.20 -27.28 3.73
N ALA A 488 -8.00 -27.16 3.15
CA ALA A 488 -6.79 -26.82 3.88
C ALA A 488 -6.81 -25.36 4.35
N ASN A 489 -6.27 -25.12 5.55
CA ASN A 489 -5.99 -23.76 6.00
C ASN A 489 -4.64 -23.30 5.42
N LEU A 490 -4.71 -22.36 4.49
CA LEU A 490 -3.56 -21.81 3.74
C LEU A 490 -2.66 -20.93 4.62
N CYS A 491 -3.19 -20.36 5.71
CA CYS A 491 -2.43 -19.60 6.70
C CYS A 491 -3.00 -19.81 8.12
N PRO A 492 -2.47 -20.76 8.90
CA PRO A 492 -2.95 -21.04 10.25
C PRO A 492 -2.39 -20.08 11.32
N ASP A 493 -1.81 -18.95 10.91
CA ASP A 493 -1.12 -18.01 11.80
C ASP A 493 -2.10 -17.07 12.49
N LEU A 494 -2.23 -17.21 13.81
CA LEU A 494 -3.25 -16.50 14.60
C LEU A 494 -2.73 -15.21 15.22
N ILE A 495 -1.40 -15.07 15.37
CA ILE A 495 -0.82 -13.98 16.16
C ILE A 495 -0.52 -12.82 15.22
N GLU A 496 -1.21 -11.70 15.43
CA GLU A 496 -1.14 -10.55 14.53
C GLU A 496 0.08 -9.65 14.81
N ASN A 497 0.47 -9.57 16.09
CA ASN A 497 1.55 -8.70 16.57
C ASN A 497 2.87 -9.45 16.80
N GLN A 498 2.99 -10.70 16.34
CA GLN A 498 4.26 -11.40 16.34
C GLN A 498 5.22 -10.70 15.38
N GLY A 499 6.52 -10.81 15.65
CA GLY A 499 7.57 -10.22 14.83
C GLY A 499 8.94 -10.57 15.36
N HIS A 500 9.97 -10.04 14.71
CA HIS A 500 11.35 -10.42 15.02
C HIS A 500 11.75 -10.09 16.46
N TYR A 501 12.79 -10.77 16.91
CA TYR A 501 13.41 -10.59 18.22
C TYR A 501 14.72 -9.78 18.14
N PHE A 502 15.06 -9.22 16.97
CA PHE A 502 16.24 -8.37 16.80
C PHE A 502 16.21 -7.18 17.77
N GLY A 503 17.32 -6.94 18.47
CA GLY A 503 17.45 -5.85 19.44
C GLY A 503 16.94 -6.16 20.86
N VAL A 504 16.39 -7.36 21.13
CA VAL A 504 15.89 -7.72 22.48
C VAL A 504 16.97 -7.67 23.57
N GLU A 505 18.21 -8.05 23.21
CA GLU A 505 19.38 -8.10 24.09
C GLU A 505 20.00 -6.72 24.38
N LEU A 506 19.50 -5.65 23.74
CA LEU A 506 19.99 -4.29 24.00
C LEU A 506 19.65 -3.87 25.44
N SER A 507 20.52 -3.07 26.07
CA SER A 507 20.20 -2.49 27.38
C SER A 507 19.03 -1.49 27.26
N SER A 508 18.41 -1.14 28.38
CA SER A 508 17.32 -0.13 28.39
C SER A 508 17.79 1.22 27.82
N GLU A 509 19.03 1.61 28.13
CA GLU A 509 19.65 2.83 27.61
C GLU A 509 19.92 2.75 26.10
N GLU A 510 20.33 1.58 25.59
CA GLU A 510 20.54 1.37 24.16
C GLU A 510 19.21 1.35 23.39
N LYS A 511 18.16 0.74 23.94
CA LYS A 511 16.80 0.75 23.36
C LYS A 511 16.24 2.18 23.28
N HIS A 512 16.40 2.96 24.35
CA HIS A 512 16.04 4.39 24.36
C HIS A 512 16.85 5.16 23.31
N ALA A 513 18.18 5.02 23.30
CA ALA A 513 19.03 5.73 22.34
C ALA A 513 18.68 5.39 20.88
N LEU A 514 18.41 4.11 20.58
CA LEU A 514 17.98 3.66 19.25
C LEU A 514 16.64 4.29 18.83
N THR A 515 15.68 4.31 19.74
CA THR A 515 14.37 4.96 19.55
C THR A 515 14.53 6.45 19.23
N GLU A 516 15.34 7.16 20.00
CA GLU A 516 15.59 8.59 19.77
C GLU A 516 16.37 8.86 18.47
N PHE A 517 17.26 7.96 18.07
CA PHE A 517 17.94 8.06 16.79
C PHE A 517 16.98 7.95 15.60
N LEU A 518 16.07 6.97 15.62
CA LEU A 518 15.13 6.76 14.52
C LEU A 518 14.10 7.89 14.38
N LYS A 519 13.77 8.62 15.46
CA LYS A 519 12.99 9.87 15.36
C LYS A 519 13.65 10.94 14.49
N THR A 520 14.97 10.88 14.32
CA THR A 520 15.73 11.85 13.49
C THR A 520 15.80 11.48 12.02
N ARG A 521 15.15 10.39 11.61
CA ARG A 521 15.30 9.75 10.29
C ARG A 521 14.09 9.91 9.40
#